data_AF-Q8GIV4-F1
#
_entry.id   AF-Q8GIV4-F1
#
_cell.length_a   1.000
_cell.length_b   1.000
_cell.length_c   1.000
_cell.angle_alpha   90.00
_cell.angle_beta   90.00
_cell.angle_gamma   90.00
#
_symmetry.space_group_name_H-M   'P 1'
#
loop_
_entity.id
_entity.type
_entity.pdbx_description
1 polymer ?
#
loop_
_entity_poly.entity_id
_entity_poly.type
_entity_poly.pdbx_seq_one_letter_code
_entity_poly.pdbx_strand_id
1 'polypeptide(L)'
;MSNAFVRSAILAPEPPPSAEKGPVAWIRRNLLATPKDIVLTILALVFVVWALLHALDWLFVEAVWSGPDRTFCATAVQGGIQPDGWSGACWAFVNAKFDQFIFGRYPLD
;
A
#
# COMPACT_ATOMS: atom_id res chain seq x y z
N MET A 1 -54.15 12.13 37.58
CA MET A 1 -54.07 12.59 36.18
C MET A 1 -52.68 12.22 35.67
N SER A 2 -52.61 11.20 34.82
CA SER A 2 -51.38 10.67 34.25
C SER A 2 -50.91 11.58 33.11
N ASN A 3 -49.75 12.22 33.29
CA ASN A 3 -49.07 12.94 32.22
C ASN A 3 -48.51 11.91 31.23
N ALA A 4 -49.31 11.52 30.24
CA ALA A 4 -48.87 10.67 29.15
C ALA A 4 -47.94 11.48 28.26
N PHE A 5 -46.62 11.22 28.36
CA PHE A 5 -45.60 11.88 27.56
C PHE A 5 -45.61 11.31 26.13
N VAL A 6 -46.58 11.75 25.32
CA VAL A 6 -46.77 11.28 23.94
C VAL A 6 -46.60 12.45 22.97
N ARG A 7 -45.83 12.24 21.89
CA ARG A 7 -45.58 13.30 20.91
C ARG A 7 -46.86 13.65 20.15
N SER A 8 -47.09 14.94 19.94
CA SER A 8 -48.29 15.50 19.29
C SER A 8 -48.11 15.79 17.80
N ALA A 9 -46.89 15.78 17.26
CA ALA A 9 -46.61 16.06 15.86
C ALA A 9 -45.40 15.28 15.32
N ILE A 10 -45.34 15.11 13.99
CA ILE A 10 -44.19 14.50 13.31
C ILE A 10 -43.07 15.52 13.14
N LEU A 11 -41.87 15.21 13.65
CA LEU A 11 -40.67 16.03 13.44
C LEU A 11 -40.28 16.07 11.96
N ALA A 12 -39.89 17.26 11.49
CA ALA A 12 -39.35 17.44 10.15
C ALA A 12 -37.99 16.72 10.01
N PRO A 13 -37.61 16.26 8.81
CA PRO A 13 -36.30 15.66 8.58
C PRO A 13 -35.19 16.69 8.78
N GLU A 14 -34.19 16.35 9.60
CA GLU A 14 -32.99 17.16 9.81
C GLU A 14 -31.78 16.47 9.16
N PRO A 15 -30.82 17.22 8.58
CA PRO A 15 -29.58 16.63 8.09
C PRO A 15 -28.88 15.84 9.21
N PRO A 16 -28.32 14.65 8.91
CA PRO A 16 -27.67 13.88 9.97
C PRO A 16 -26.47 14.64 10.57
N PRO A 17 -26.16 14.41 11.86
CA PRO A 17 -25.14 15.16 12.59
C PRO A 17 -23.82 15.20 11.84
N SER A 18 -23.15 16.35 11.83
CA SER A 18 -21.88 16.55 11.13
C SER A 18 -20.80 15.56 11.58
N ALA A 19 -20.82 15.16 12.86
CA ALA A 19 -19.90 14.18 13.44
C ALA A 19 -20.13 12.74 12.96
N GLU A 20 -21.30 12.44 12.39
CA GLU A 20 -21.70 11.08 11.98
C GLU A 20 -21.54 10.86 10.46
N LYS A 21 -20.93 11.82 9.76
CA LYS A 21 -20.72 11.77 8.30
C LYS A 21 -19.27 12.01 7.92
N GLY A 22 -18.93 11.57 6.72
CA GLY A 22 -17.65 11.87 6.08
C GLY A 22 -16.49 10.95 6.48
N PRO A 23 -15.28 11.22 5.95
CA PRO A 23 -14.13 10.33 6.10
C PRO A 23 -13.70 10.12 7.55
N VAL A 24 -13.76 11.17 8.39
CA VAL A 24 -13.37 11.10 9.80
C VAL A 24 -14.31 10.19 10.59
N ALA A 25 -15.62 10.31 10.38
CA ALA A 25 -16.61 9.42 10.99
C ALA A 25 -16.38 7.96 10.55
N TRP A 26 -16.03 7.74 9.29
CA TRP A 26 -15.69 6.41 8.76
C TRP A 26 -14.44 5.83 9.44
N ILE A 27 -13.35 6.60 9.56
CA ILE A 27 -12.12 6.16 10.24
C ILE A 27 -12.42 5.78 11.69
N ARG A 28 -13.15 6.63 12.42
CA ARG A 28 -13.48 6.37 13.82
C ARG A 28 -14.32 5.09 13.99
N ARG A 29 -15.25 4.82 13.07
CA ARG A 29 -16.13 3.64 13.12
C ARG A 29 -15.49 2.35 12.62
N ASN A 30 -14.48 2.41 11.74
CA ASN A 30 -13.92 1.21 11.10
C ASN A 30 -12.51 0.87 11.55
N LEU A 31 -11.69 1.88 11.89
CA LEU A 31 -10.29 1.70 12.28
C LEU A 31 -10.05 1.89 13.78
N LEU A 32 -10.83 2.78 14.42
CA LEU A 32 -10.62 3.18 15.81
C LEU A 32 -11.82 2.86 16.73
N ALA A 33 -12.66 1.91 16.34
CA ALA A 33 -13.92 1.64 17.03
C ALA A 33 -13.72 1.03 18.43
N THR A 34 -12.70 0.17 18.59
CA THR A 34 -12.36 -0.47 19.86
C THR A 34 -10.86 -0.37 20.16
N PRO A 35 -10.42 -0.53 21.43
CA PRO A 35 -8.99 -0.53 21.76
C PRO A 35 -8.17 -1.56 20.97
N LYS A 36 -8.76 -2.72 20.65
CA LYS A 36 -8.14 -3.74 19.81
C LYS A 36 -7.94 -3.24 18.37
N ASP A 37 -8.96 -2.60 17.80
CA ASP A 37 -8.87 -2.06 16.44
C ASP A 37 -7.84 -0.94 16.34
N ILE A 38 -7.72 -0.12 17.39
CA ILE A 38 -6.67 0.92 17.49
C ILE A 38 -5.29 0.27 17.45
N VAL A 39 -5.03 -0.76 18.28
CA VAL A 39 -3.74 -1.46 18.31
C VAL A 39 -3.43 -2.09 16.94
N LEU A 40 -4.39 -2.79 16.34
CA LEU A 40 -4.21 -3.40 15.01
C LEU A 40 -3.95 -2.35 13.93
N THR A 41 -4.66 -1.22 13.96
CA THR A 41 -4.47 -0.11 13.02
C THR A 41 -3.07 0.49 13.15
N ILE A 42 -2.57 0.69 14.36
CA ILE A 42 -1.21 1.21 14.59
C ILE A 42 -0.17 0.21 14.07
N LEU A 43 -0.30 -1.08 14.39
CA LEU A 43 0.63 -2.11 13.89
C LEU A 43 0.63 -2.19 12.36
N ALA A 44 -0.55 -2.12 11.74
CA ALA A 44 -0.67 -2.11 10.29
C ALA A 44 -0.01 -0.87 9.68
N LEU A 45 -0.21 0.32 10.25
CA LEU A 45 0.45 1.55 9.78
C LEU A 45 1.97 1.48 9.91
N VAL A 46 2.47 1.00 11.05
CA VAL A 46 3.92 0.81 11.27
C VAL A 46 4.49 -0.15 10.23
N PHE A 47 3.83 -1.28 10.00
CA PHE A 47 4.26 -2.25 9.00
C PHE A 47 4.24 -1.66 7.59
N VAL A 48 3.17 -0.96 7.20
CA VAL A 48 3.06 -0.32 5.88
C VAL A 48 4.16 0.71 5.69
N VAL A 49 4.41 1.59 6.67
CA VAL A 49 5.48 2.60 6.58
C VAL A 49 6.84 1.92 6.46
N TRP A 50 7.12 0.94 7.31
CA TRP A 50 8.38 0.19 7.26
C TRP A 50 8.58 -0.49 5.89
N ALA A 51 7.56 -1.20 5.40
CA ALA A 51 7.62 -1.91 4.11
C ALA A 51 7.76 -0.93 2.93
N LEU A 52 7.04 0.20 2.94
CA LEU A 52 7.15 1.22 1.91
C LEU A 52 8.55 1.82 1.86
N LEU A 53 9.16 2.15 3.00
CA LEU A 53 10.52 2.70 3.02
C LEU A 53 11.53 1.72 2.40
N HIS A 54 11.48 0.45 2.78
CA HIS A 54 12.38 -0.57 2.19
C HIS A 54 12.09 -0.83 0.72
N ALA A 55 10.81 -0.83 0.33
CA ALA A 55 10.43 -1.00 -1.07
C ALA A 55 10.90 0.18 -1.94
N LEU A 56 10.79 1.41 -1.45
CA LEU A 56 11.27 2.60 -2.16
C LEU A 56 12.78 2.60 -2.31
N ASP A 57 13.51 2.23 -1.26
CA ASP A 57 14.97 2.10 -1.28
C ASP A 57 15.39 1.06 -2.33
N TRP A 58 14.80 -0.14 -2.28
CA TRP A 58 15.08 -1.21 -3.25
C TRP A 58 14.69 -0.87 -4.69
N LEU A 59 13.54 -0.21 -4.89
CA LEU A 59 12.96 0.05 -6.20
C LEU A 59 13.60 1.23 -6.93
N PHE A 60 14.12 2.21 -6.19
CA PHE A 60 14.59 3.48 -6.76
C PHE A 60 16.02 3.86 -6.37
N VAL A 61 16.43 3.62 -5.12
CA VAL A 61 17.72 4.07 -4.59
C VAL A 61 18.83 3.07 -4.94
N GLU A 62 18.65 1.83 -4.50
CA GLU A 62 19.55 0.71 -4.80
C GLU A 62 19.30 0.13 -6.20
N ALA A 63 18.50 0.77 -7.04
CA ALA A 63 18.11 0.21 -8.33
C ALA A 63 19.17 0.44 -9.43
N VAL A 64 19.31 -0.55 -10.31
CA VAL A 64 20.13 -0.47 -11.52
C VAL A 64 19.25 -0.01 -12.69
N TRP A 65 19.37 1.26 -13.03
CA TRP A 65 18.55 1.91 -14.04
C TRP A 65 18.89 1.53 -15.48
N SER A 66 20.18 1.31 -15.77
CA SER A 66 20.66 0.97 -17.11
C SER A 66 21.87 0.04 -17.04
N GLY A 67 22.03 -0.81 -18.04
CA GLY A 67 23.13 -1.75 -18.14
C GLY A 67 23.07 -2.54 -19.44
N PRO A 68 24.22 -2.94 -20.00
CA PRO A 68 24.28 -3.69 -21.26
C PRO A 68 23.80 -5.15 -21.12
N ASP A 69 23.92 -5.75 -19.95
CA ASP A 69 23.57 -7.15 -19.71
C ASP A 69 23.22 -7.44 -18.23
N ARG A 70 22.93 -8.72 -17.93
CA ARG A 70 22.51 -9.18 -16.59
C ARG A 70 23.58 -9.04 -15.50
N THR A 71 24.86 -8.92 -15.85
CA THR A 71 25.96 -8.89 -14.86
C THR A 71 25.91 -7.62 -14.02
N PHE A 72 25.31 -6.54 -14.55
CA PHE A 72 25.09 -5.27 -13.87
C PHE A 72 24.08 -5.36 -12.71
N CYS A 73 23.25 -6.38 -12.70
CA CYS A 73 22.23 -6.60 -11.66
C CYS A 73 22.50 -7.84 -10.80
N ALA A 74 23.62 -8.53 -11.04
CA ALA A 74 24.00 -9.72 -10.30
C ALA A 74 25.14 -9.39 -9.33
N THR A 75 25.16 -10.07 -8.19
CA THR A 75 26.27 -9.92 -7.21
C THR A 75 27.52 -10.64 -7.68
N ALA A 76 28.67 -10.34 -7.06
CA ALA A 76 29.94 -10.99 -7.39
C ALA A 76 29.86 -12.53 -7.27
N VAL A 77 29.22 -13.05 -6.22
CA VAL A 77 28.94 -14.50 -6.09
C VAL A 77 28.04 -15.08 -7.20
N GLN A 78 27.23 -14.26 -7.86
CA GLN A 78 26.38 -14.65 -9.00
C GLN A 78 27.08 -14.43 -10.36
N GLY A 79 28.33 -13.98 -10.37
CA GLY A 79 29.10 -13.66 -11.58
C GLY A 79 28.79 -12.27 -12.17
N GLY A 80 28.32 -11.34 -11.33
CA GLY A 80 28.09 -9.94 -11.71
C GLY A 80 29.07 -8.96 -11.05
N ILE A 81 28.71 -7.68 -11.06
CA ILE A 81 29.56 -6.59 -10.56
C ILE A 81 29.09 -6.00 -9.22
N GLN A 82 27.89 -6.36 -8.77
CA GLN A 82 27.33 -5.80 -7.53
C GLN A 82 27.99 -6.42 -6.29
N PRO A 83 28.10 -5.67 -5.18
CA PRO A 83 28.74 -6.20 -3.97
C PRO A 83 27.94 -7.34 -3.35
N ASP A 84 28.61 -8.18 -2.57
CA ASP A 84 27.96 -9.29 -1.88
C ASP A 84 26.92 -8.78 -0.87
N GLY A 85 25.74 -9.39 -0.87
CA GLY A 85 24.60 -8.95 -0.05
C GLY A 85 23.78 -7.81 -0.66
N TRP A 86 24.19 -7.26 -1.81
CA TRP A 86 23.38 -6.28 -2.52
C TRP A 86 22.08 -6.87 -3.04
N SER A 87 21.00 -6.11 -2.90
CA SER A 87 19.70 -6.43 -3.49
C SER A 87 19.02 -5.14 -3.92
N GLY A 88 18.76 -4.99 -5.21
CA GLY A 88 18.07 -3.84 -5.78
C GLY A 88 17.25 -4.21 -7.02
N ALA A 89 16.34 -3.34 -7.43
CA ALA A 89 15.57 -3.53 -8.66
C ALA A 89 16.46 -3.39 -9.90
N CYS A 90 16.29 -4.29 -10.87
CA CYS A 90 17.02 -4.24 -12.14
C CYS A 90 16.13 -3.70 -13.27
N TRP A 91 16.07 -2.38 -13.43
CA TRP A 91 15.28 -1.75 -14.49
C TRP A 91 15.85 -2.00 -15.89
N ALA A 92 17.17 -2.18 -16.01
CA ALA A 92 17.81 -2.58 -17.26
C ALA A 92 17.19 -3.88 -17.83
N PHE A 93 16.96 -4.88 -16.97
CA PHE A 93 16.29 -6.12 -17.36
C PHE A 93 14.81 -5.89 -17.68
N VAL A 94 14.12 -5.09 -16.85
CA VAL A 94 12.70 -4.80 -17.07
C VAL A 94 12.47 -4.15 -18.43
N ASN A 95 13.29 -3.17 -18.79
CA ASN A 95 13.23 -2.51 -20.09
C ASN A 95 13.56 -3.48 -21.24
N ALA A 96 14.61 -4.29 -21.09
CA ALA A 96 15.01 -5.26 -22.12
C ALA A 96 13.97 -6.37 -22.34
N LYS A 97 13.11 -6.65 -21.35
CA LYS A 97 12.08 -7.70 -21.38
C LYS A 97 10.66 -7.15 -21.28
N PHE A 98 10.47 -5.86 -21.52
CA PHE A 98 9.17 -5.20 -21.36
C PHE A 98 8.10 -5.82 -22.26
N ASP A 99 8.44 -6.06 -23.54
CA ASP A 99 7.53 -6.73 -24.49
C ASP A 99 7.14 -8.14 -24.03
N GLN A 100 8.08 -8.87 -23.40
CA GLN A 100 7.79 -10.19 -22.85
C GLN A 100 6.86 -10.14 -21.63
N PHE A 101 6.86 -9.05 -20.85
CA PHE A 101 5.89 -8.87 -19.76
C PHE A 101 4.50 -8.50 -20.28
N ILE A 102 4.41 -7.75 -21.38
CA ILE A 102 3.12 -7.35 -21.98
C ILE A 102 2.50 -8.51 -22.75
N PHE A 103 3.27 -9.11 -23.65
CA PHE A 103 2.76 -10.10 -24.61
C PHE A 103 3.00 -11.55 -24.16
N GLY A 104 3.79 -11.76 -23.11
CA GLY A 104 4.23 -13.09 -22.70
C GLY A 104 5.37 -13.63 -23.56
N ARG A 105 5.63 -14.94 -23.45
CA ARG A 105 6.58 -15.63 -24.33
C ARG A 105 5.86 -16.01 -25.61
N TYR A 106 6.09 -15.29 -26.71
CA TYR A 106 5.48 -15.55 -28.01
C TYR A 106 6.49 -15.43 -29.18
N PRO A 107 6.44 -16.30 -30.19
CA PRO A 107 5.74 -17.59 -30.21
C PRO A 107 6.45 -18.61 -29.31
N LEU A 108 5.77 -19.70 -28.97
CA LEU A 108 6.32 -20.80 -28.15
C LEU A 108 6.92 -21.92 -29.03
N ASP A 109 6.97 -21.67 -30.33
CA ASP A 109 7.34 -22.58 -31.42
C ASP A 109 8.85 -22.54 -31.71
#